data_AF-N1R4G8-F1
#
_entry.id   AF-N1R4G8-F1
#
_cell.length_a   1.000
_cell.length_b   1.000
_cell.length_c   1.000
_cell.angle_alpha   90.00
_cell.angle_beta   90.00
_cell.angle_gamma   90.00
#
_symmetry.space_group_name_H-M   'P 1'
#
loop_
_entity.id
_entity.type
_entity.pdbx_description
1 polymer ?
#
loop_
_entity_poly.entity_id
_entity_poly.type
_entity_poly.pdbx_seq_one_letter_code
_entity_poly.pdbx_strand_id
1 'polypeptide(L)'
;MAIKPMMRLNRPDAMPALTSHVLSQVIRTFREKGIPCDVVWMDIDYMDGFRCFTFDNNRFADPKSMVDDLHSIGCKSIWMLDPGIKEEKGYFVYDGGSENDVWIKKADGSPFIGEVWPGDCVFPDFTSERIRTWWARLVRDFISNGVDGIWNDMNEPAMTVYGMLMARSTYEGMVMYNTEKRPFVLTRAGFIGSQRYAATWTGDNLSNWEHLHMSLSMVLQLNILTTCVF
;
A
#
# COMPACT_ATOMS: atom_id res chain seq x y z
N MET A 1 -14.69 -6.04 12.50
CA MET A 1 -14.86 -4.71 11.89
C MET A 1 -15.74 -4.96 10.69
N ALA A 2 -16.94 -4.37 10.63
CA ALA A 2 -17.84 -4.55 9.50
C ALA A 2 -17.29 -3.82 8.26
N ILE A 3 -17.63 -4.31 7.06
CA ILE A 3 -17.42 -3.62 5.78
C ILE A 3 -17.93 -2.18 5.91
N LYS A 4 -17.00 -1.25 6.09
CA LYS A 4 -17.27 0.18 6.17
C LYS A 4 -17.09 0.77 4.77
N PRO A 5 -17.88 1.79 4.38
CA PRO A 5 -17.72 2.43 3.08
C PRO A 5 -16.31 3.02 2.95
N MET A 6 -15.68 2.68 1.82
CA MET A 6 -14.28 2.91 1.49
C MET A 6 -14.20 3.64 0.16
N MET A 7 -13.30 4.62 0.03
CA MET A 7 -13.13 5.37 -1.22
C MET A 7 -11.67 5.38 -1.68
N ARG A 8 -11.39 4.71 -2.80
CA ARG A 8 -10.13 4.90 -3.54
C ARG A 8 -10.18 6.25 -4.24
N LEU A 9 -9.26 7.12 -3.88
CA LEU A 9 -9.09 8.40 -4.54
C LEU A 9 -7.96 8.29 -5.53
N ASN A 10 -8.26 8.75 -6.74
CA ASN A 10 -7.37 8.85 -7.90
C ASN A 10 -7.26 7.61 -8.80
N ARG A 11 -7.31 7.92 -10.09
CA ARG A 11 -6.94 7.09 -11.24
C ARG A 11 -6.18 8.06 -12.14
N PRO A 12 -4.93 7.79 -12.56
CA PRO A 12 -4.11 8.75 -13.31
C PRO A 12 -4.78 9.31 -14.58
N ASP A 13 -5.76 8.57 -15.11
CA ASP A 13 -6.53 8.85 -16.31
C ASP A 13 -7.88 9.56 -16.08
N ALA A 14 -8.36 9.66 -14.83
CA ALA A 14 -9.75 10.04 -14.55
C ALA A 14 -9.95 11.20 -13.55
N MET A 15 -8.95 11.55 -12.74
CA MET A 15 -9.05 12.63 -11.76
C MET A 15 -7.79 13.51 -11.73
N PRO A 16 -7.90 14.79 -11.36
CA PRO A 16 -6.73 15.61 -11.06
C PRO A 16 -5.93 14.97 -9.92
N ALA A 17 -4.61 15.17 -9.94
CA ALA A 17 -3.71 14.63 -8.93
C ALA A 17 -4.18 14.94 -7.50
N LEU A 18 -4.15 13.92 -6.63
CA LEU A 18 -4.66 14.03 -5.27
C LEU A 18 -3.78 14.98 -4.45
N THR A 19 -4.42 15.94 -3.78
CA THR A 19 -3.78 16.84 -2.80
C THR A 19 -4.55 16.81 -1.49
N SER A 20 -3.91 17.23 -0.39
CA SER A 20 -4.56 17.39 0.92
C SER A 20 -5.84 18.26 0.86
N HIS A 21 -5.83 19.30 0.02
CA HIS A 21 -7.00 20.16 -0.20
C HIS A 21 -8.14 19.43 -0.91
N VAL A 22 -7.86 18.74 -2.02
CA VAL A 22 -8.86 17.96 -2.76
C VAL A 22 -9.45 16.85 -1.87
N LEU A 23 -8.61 16.16 -1.11
CA LEU A 23 -9.02 15.15 -0.13
C LEU A 23 -10.05 15.72 0.85
N SER A 24 -9.74 16.87 1.44
CA SER A 24 -10.61 17.55 2.40
C SER A 24 -11.95 17.94 1.77
N GLN A 25 -11.94 18.44 0.54
CA GLN A 25 -13.18 18.77 -0.19
C GLN A 25 -14.06 17.54 -0.45
N VAL A 26 -13.46 16.41 -0.87
CA VAL A 26 -14.20 15.17 -1.11
C VAL A 26 -14.88 14.70 0.17
N ILE A 27 -14.13 14.61 1.28
CA ILE A 27 -14.69 14.07 2.53
C ILE A 27 -15.79 14.99 3.07
N ARG A 28 -15.58 16.31 2.99
CA ARG A 28 -16.62 17.29 3.32
C ARG A 28 -17.88 17.08 2.49
N THR A 29 -17.75 16.84 1.18
CA THR A 29 -18.88 16.55 0.29
C THR A 29 -19.64 15.29 0.71
N PHE A 30 -18.94 14.22 1.10
CA PHE A 30 -19.58 13.01 1.63
C PHE A 30 -20.40 13.31 2.90
N ARG A 31 -19.82 14.08 3.83
CA ARG A 31 -20.49 14.47 5.08
C ARG A 31 -21.71 15.37 4.82
N GLU A 32 -21.58 16.38 3.97
CA GLU A 32 -22.67 17.28 3.59
C GLU A 32 -23.82 16.53 2.89
N LYS A 33 -23.51 15.50 2.10
CA LYS A 33 -24.50 14.65 1.43
C LYS A 33 -25.07 13.54 2.32
N GLY A 34 -24.62 13.42 3.58
CA GLY A 34 -25.04 12.34 4.48
C GLY A 34 -24.60 10.95 4.04
N ILE A 35 -23.56 10.85 3.21
CA ILE A 35 -23.00 9.58 2.73
C ILE A 35 -21.92 9.13 3.71
N PRO A 36 -22.06 7.95 4.37
CA PRO A 36 -21.05 7.46 5.28
C PRO A 36 -19.73 7.17 4.52
N CYS A 37 -18.60 7.56 5.13
CA CYS A 37 -17.26 7.29 4.61
C CYS A 37 -16.31 7.24 5.81
N ASP A 38 -15.75 6.06 6.08
CA ASP A 38 -14.88 5.82 7.23
C ASP A 38 -13.40 5.79 6.84
N VAL A 39 -13.09 5.58 5.56
CA VAL A 39 -11.73 5.32 5.09
C VAL A 39 -11.49 5.96 3.73
N VAL A 40 -10.38 6.68 3.63
CA VAL A 40 -9.82 7.19 2.37
C VAL A 40 -8.53 6.46 2.02
N TRP A 41 -8.34 6.15 0.74
CA TRP A 41 -7.15 5.49 0.24
C TRP A 41 -6.30 6.49 -0.53
N MET A 42 -5.02 6.55 -0.17
CA MET A 42 -4.00 7.39 -0.78
C MET A 42 -3.24 6.55 -1.81
N ASP A 43 -3.56 6.78 -3.09
CA ASP A 43 -2.88 6.19 -4.24
C ASP A 43 -1.51 6.87 -4.50
N ILE A 44 -0.73 6.40 -5.47
CA ILE A 44 0.69 6.75 -5.76
C ILE A 44 1.07 8.24 -5.69
N ASP A 45 0.13 9.13 -5.96
CA ASP A 45 0.37 10.57 -6.14
C ASP A 45 0.83 11.31 -4.87
N TYR A 46 0.74 10.67 -3.70
CA TYR A 46 1.27 11.25 -2.47
C TYR A 46 2.79 11.17 -2.38
N MET A 47 3.41 10.23 -3.11
CA MET A 47 4.85 9.99 -3.06
C MET A 47 5.62 11.09 -3.80
N ASP A 48 6.77 11.48 -3.28
CA ASP A 48 7.67 12.41 -3.95
C ASP A 48 8.36 11.72 -5.14
N GLY A 49 7.87 11.99 -6.35
CA GLY A 49 8.40 11.38 -7.58
C GLY A 49 8.26 9.85 -7.62
N PHE A 50 7.15 9.33 -7.06
CA PHE A 50 6.85 7.89 -6.94
C PHE A 50 7.86 7.10 -6.10
N ARG A 51 8.63 7.78 -5.24
CA ARG A 51 9.54 7.13 -4.28
C ARG A 51 8.75 6.64 -3.06
N CYS A 52 8.72 5.33 -2.86
CA CYS A 52 8.08 4.73 -1.68
C CYS A 52 8.59 5.34 -0.36
N PHE A 53 7.76 5.33 0.68
CA PHE A 53 8.11 5.88 2.00
C PHE A 53 8.44 7.39 2.02
N THR A 54 8.06 8.13 1.00
CA THR A 54 8.18 9.60 0.95
C THR A 54 6.82 10.25 0.82
N PHE A 55 6.75 11.55 1.11
CA PHE A 55 5.57 12.39 0.86
C PHE A 55 6.01 13.59 0.00
N ASP A 56 5.24 13.91 -1.04
CA ASP A 56 5.46 15.09 -1.85
C ASP A 56 5.18 16.35 -1.00
N ASN A 57 6.22 17.15 -0.75
CA ASN A 57 6.12 18.31 0.12
C ASN A 57 5.21 19.43 -0.43
N ASN A 58 4.89 19.44 -1.72
CA ASN A 58 3.97 20.43 -2.29
C ASN A 58 2.51 20.02 -2.10
N ARG A 59 2.22 18.71 -2.14
CA ARG A 59 0.86 18.15 -2.03
C ARG A 59 0.50 17.75 -0.59
N PHE A 60 1.48 17.27 0.16
CA PHE A 60 1.38 16.64 1.48
C PHE A 60 2.54 17.07 2.40
N ALA A 61 2.69 18.38 2.63
CA ALA A 61 3.76 18.96 3.45
C ALA A 61 3.80 18.44 4.90
N ASP A 62 2.63 18.18 5.49
CA ASP A 62 2.49 17.62 6.85
C ASP A 62 1.47 16.46 6.81
N PRO A 63 1.90 15.24 6.49
CA PRO A 63 1.00 14.09 6.42
C PRO A 63 0.39 13.77 7.77
N LYS A 64 1.08 14.06 8.87
CA LYS A 64 0.60 13.79 10.22
C LYS A 64 -0.58 14.68 10.59
N SER A 65 -0.42 16.00 10.42
CA SER A 65 -1.52 16.94 10.66
C SER A 65 -2.73 16.63 9.78
N MET A 66 -2.52 16.26 8.52
CA MET A 66 -3.61 15.86 7.63
C MET A 66 -4.35 14.62 8.17
N VAL A 67 -3.62 13.61 8.65
CA VAL A 67 -4.26 12.42 9.22
C VAL A 67 -4.97 12.71 10.53
N ASP A 68 -4.43 13.60 11.37
CA ASP A 68 -5.10 14.05 12.60
C ASP A 68 -6.44 14.75 12.28
N ASP A 69 -6.49 15.56 11.21
CA ASP A 69 -7.73 16.19 10.70
C ASP A 69 -8.74 15.14 10.19
N LEU A 70 -8.28 14.06 9.55
CA LEU A 70 -9.14 12.95 9.16
C LEU A 70 -9.72 12.23 10.38
N HIS A 71 -8.89 11.99 11.40
CA HIS A 71 -9.30 11.34 12.64
C HIS A 71 -10.34 12.17 13.39
N SER A 72 -10.22 13.50 13.40
CA SER A 72 -11.18 14.39 14.09
C SER A 72 -12.60 14.31 13.52
N ILE A 73 -12.75 13.86 12.27
CA ILE A 73 -14.05 13.64 11.60
C ILE A 73 -14.42 12.15 11.44
N GLY A 74 -13.73 11.28 12.20
CA GLY A 74 -13.97 9.83 12.23
C GLY A 74 -13.58 9.10 10.96
N CYS A 75 -12.69 9.67 10.15
CA CYS A 75 -12.16 9.06 8.93
C CYS A 75 -10.73 8.53 9.16
N LYS A 76 -10.36 7.42 8.52
CA LYS A 76 -9.04 6.80 8.59
C LYS A 76 -8.34 6.85 7.23
N SER A 77 -7.02 6.75 7.22
CA SER A 77 -6.23 6.79 5.98
C SER A 77 -5.46 5.49 5.73
N ILE A 78 -5.57 4.97 4.51
CA ILE A 78 -4.79 3.82 4.04
C ILE A 78 -3.88 4.28 2.90
N TRP A 79 -2.61 3.90 2.93
CA TRP A 79 -1.61 4.41 2.01
C TRP A 79 -0.97 3.29 1.21
N MET A 80 -0.85 3.51 -0.10
CA MET A 80 -0.28 2.52 -1.00
C MET A 80 1.25 2.45 -0.88
N LEU A 81 1.83 1.25 -0.90
CA LEU A 81 3.27 1.03 -0.98
C LEU A 81 3.56 -0.07 -2.01
N ASP A 82 4.43 0.24 -2.97
CA ASP A 82 4.90 -0.70 -3.99
C ASP A 82 6.22 -1.36 -3.57
N PRO A 83 6.54 -2.56 -4.07
CA PRO A 83 7.83 -3.20 -3.83
C PRO A 83 8.95 -2.62 -4.70
N GLY A 84 8.63 -1.91 -5.78
CA GLY A 84 9.60 -1.30 -6.67
C GLY A 84 10.21 -0.06 -6.02
N ILE A 85 11.48 -0.15 -5.65
CA ILE A 85 12.24 0.98 -5.09
C ILE A 85 13.03 1.61 -6.23
N LYS A 86 12.73 2.88 -6.53
CA LYS A 86 13.41 3.66 -7.56
C LYS A 86 14.93 3.57 -7.42
N GLU A 87 15.61 3.25 -8.51
CA GLU A 87 17.07 3.23 -8.58
C GLU A 87 17.62 4.66 -8.68
N GLU A 88 17.77 5.32 -7.53
CA GLU A 88 18.21 6.72 -7.48
C GLU A 88 19.19 6.93 -6.31
N LYS A 89 20.42 7.35 -6.63
CA LYS A 89 21.41 7.70 -5.59
C LYS A 89 20.96 8.94 -4.82
N GLY A 90 21.10 8.92 -3.50
CA GLY A 90 20.62 9.98 -2.60
C GLY A 90 19.20 9.75 -2.09
N TYR A 91 18.47 8.79 -2.65
CA TYR A 91 17.18 8.34 -2.10
C TYR A 91 17.43 7.32 -0.98
N PHE A 92 17.08 7.70 0.25
CA PHE A 92 17.47 6.97 1.46
C PHE A 92 17.09 5.48 1.47
N VAL A 93 15.98 5.09 0.84
CA VAL A 93 15.56 3.68 0.79
C VAL A 93 16.45 2.89 -0.18
N TYR A 94 16.79 3.49 -1.32
CA TYR A 94 17.72 2.89 -2.28
C TYR A 94 19.15 2.83 -1.73
N ASP A 95 19.64 3.92 -1.14
CA ASP A 95 20.98 3.94 -0.56
C ASP A 95 21.06 2.95 0.62
N GLY A 96 20.11 3.03 1.56
CA GLY A 96 20.06 2.15 2.72
C GLY A 96 19.85 0.68 2.37
N GLY A 97 19.06 0.37 1.34
CA GLY A 97 18.92 -1.01 0.87
C GLY A 97 20.16 -1.54 0.14
N SER A 98 20.87 -0.68 -0.59
CA SER A 98 22.13 -1.04 -1.25
C SER A 98 23.24 -1.30 -0.23
N GLU A 99 23.35 -0.46 0.80
CA GLU A 99 24.28 -0.64 1.92
C GLU A 99 24.01 -1.94 2.71
N ASN A 100 22.74 -2.36 2.79
CA ASN A 100 22.33 -3.56 3.51
C ASN A 100 22.22 -4.80 2.61
N ASP A 101 22.59 -4.70 1.33
CA ASP A 101 22.52 -5.81 0.37
C ASP A 101 21.13 -6.49 0.35
N VAL A 102 20.07 -5.71 0.16
CA VAL A 102 18.68 -6.17 0.29
C VAL A 102 17.99 -6.51 -1.04
N TRP A 103 18.66 -6.27 -2.17
CA TRP A 103 18.03 -6.39 -3.49
C TRP A 103 18.05 -7.82 -4.01
N ILE A 104 17.02 -8.18 -4.78
CA ILE A 104 17.07 -9.34 -5.67
C ILE A 104 18.23 -9.13 -6.64
N LYS A 105 19.05 -10.16 -6.82
CA LYS A 105 20.23 -10.13 -7.70
C LYS A 105 20.04 -11.04 -8.90
N LYS A 106 20.64 -10.64 -10.01
CA LYS A 106 20.88 -11.50 -11.17
C LYS A 106 22.00 -12.51 -10.86
N ALA A 107 22.19 -13.48 -11.75
CA ALA A 107 23.24 -14.49 -11.63
C ALA A 107 24.66 -13.91 -11.59
N ASP A 108 24.87 -12.71 -12.15
CA ASP A 108 26.14 -11.97 -12.12
C ASP A 108 26.38 -11.21 -10.79
N GLY A 109 25.43 -11.28 -9.84
CA GLY A 109 25.49 -10.60 -8.54
C GLY A 109 25.04 -9.15 -8.55
N SER A 110 24.75 -8.55 -9.70
CA SER A 110 24.19 -7.19 -9.79
C SER A 110 22.69 -7.18 -9.49
N PRO A 111 22.12 -6.06 -8.99
CA PRO A 111 20.69 -5.96 -8.73
C PRO A 111 19.85 -6.25 -9.98
N PHE A 112 18.71 -6.91 -9.78
CA PHE A 112 17.67 -7.01 -10.80
C PHE A 112 16.96 -5.65 -10.91
N ILE A 113 16.91 -5.11 -12.13
CA ILE A 113 16.25 -3.84 -12.45
C ILE A 113 15.01 -4.15 -13.29
N GLY A 114 13.88 -3.57 -12.90
CA GLY A 114 12.63 -3.62 -13.66
C GLY A 114 11.95 -2.26 -13.68
N GLU A 115 11.22 -1.97 -14.76
CA GLU A 115 10.56 -0.68 -14.96
C GLU A 115 9.14 -0.69 -14.35
N VAL A 116 8.87 0.27 -13.46
CA VAL A 116 7.55 0.49 -12.82
C VAL A 116 7.26 2.00 -12.79
N TRP A 117 6.36 2.47 -11.92
CA TRP A 117 5.90 3.87 -11.83
C TRP A 117 7.03 4.93 -11.82
N PRO A 118 8.10 4.80 -11.01
CA PRO A 118 9.18 5.79 -11.01
C PRO A 118 10.23 5.60 -12.13
N GLY A 119 10.03 4.66 -13.06
CA GLY A 119 11.04 4.19 -14.01
C GLY A 119 11.80 2.97 -13.48
N ASP A 120 13.13 2.97 -13.65
CA ASP A 120 14.00 1.87 -13.20
C ASP A 120 13.92 1.66 -11.67
N CYS A 121 13.56 0.43 -11.27
CA CYS A 121 13.41 0.02 -9.89
C CYS A 121 14.22 -1.23 -9.57
N VAL A 122 14.71 -1.28 -8.33
CA VAL A 122 15.20 -2.50 -7.68
C VAL A 122 14.14 -3.05 -6.71
N PHE A 123 14.22 -4.35 -6.42
CA PHE A 123 13.19 -5.07 -5.65
C PHE A 123 13.82 -5.73 -4.41
N PRO A 124 13.27 -5.54 -3.19
CA PRO A 124 13.75 -6.24 -2.00
C PRO A 124 13.56 -7.76 -2.10
N ASP A 125 14.57 -8.54 -1.72
CA ASP A 125 14.43 -10.01 -1.62
C ASP A 125 13.71 -10.41 -0.32
N PHE A 126 12.38 -10.41 -0.36
CA PHE A 126 11.54 -10.79 0.77
C PHE A 126 11.65 -12.26 1.19
N THR A 127 12.38 -13.12 0.45
CA THR A 127 12.63 -14.50 0.88
C THR A 127 13.53 -14.55 2.13
N SER A 128 14.43 -13.57 2.26
CA SER A 128 15.30 -13.41 3.42
C SER A 128 14.60 -12.74 4.60
N GLU A 129 14.64 -13.37 5.77
CA GLU A 129 14.08 -12.82 7.01
C GLU A 129 14.73 -11.50 7.44
N ARG A 130 16.04 -11.35 7.20
CA ARG A 130 16.78 -10.12 7.46
C ARG A 130 16.22 -8.96 6.64
N ILE A 131 15.89 -9.20 5.37
CA ILE A 131 15.36 -8.20 4.45
C ILE A 131 13.90 -7.88 4.79
N ARG A 132 13.09 -8.88 5.16
CA ARG A 132 11.74 -8.64 5.71
C ARG A 132 11.76 -7.75 6.95
N THR A 133 12.72 -7.98 7.85
CA THR A 133 12.89 -7.16 9.06
C THR A 133 13.32 -5.73 8.70
N TRP A 134 14.18 -5.56 7.69
CA TRP A 134 14.57 -4.24 7.18
C TRP A 134 13.35 -3.48 6.63
N TRP A 135 12.52 -4.12 5.80
CA TRP A 135 11.28 -3.55 5.30
C TRP A 135 10.29 -3.21 6.42
N ALA A 136 10.12 -4.10 7.40
CA ALA A 136 9.26 -3.89 8.55
C ALA A 136 9.64 -2.62 9.35
N ARG A 137 10.94 -2.30 9.45
CA ARG A 137 11.41 -1.06 10.09
C ARG A 137 11.05 0.18 9.29
N LEU A 138 11.17 0.15 7.96
CA LEU A 138 10.72 1.24 7.09
C LEU A 138 9.21 1.47 7.25
N VAL A 139 8.42 0.38 7.28
CA VAL A 139 6.97 0.46 7.51
C VAL A 139 6.67 1.04 8.89
N ARG A 140 7.35 0.58 9.96
CA ARG A 140 7.18 1.14 11.31
C ARG A 140 7.39 2.66 11.32
N ASP A 141 8.47 3.12 10.69
CA ASP A 141 8.82 4.54 10.66
C ASP A 141 7.81 5.34 9.83
N PHE A 142 7.33 4.77 8.71
CA PHE A 142 6.28 5.38 7.89
C PHE A 142 4.95 5.51 8.64
N ILE A 143 4.53 4.48 9.39
CA ILE A 143 3.31 4.49 10.20
C ILE A 143 3.33 5.57 11.29
N SER A 144 4.51 5.99 11.76
CA SER A 144 4.64 7.05 12.77
C SER A 144 4.03 8.40 12.33
N ASN A 145 3.83 8.60 11.03
CA ASN A 145 3.12 9.74 10.45
C ASN A 145 1.59 9.69 10.63
N GLY A 146 1.05 8.75 11.42
CA GLY A 146 -0.39 8.65 11.72
C GLY A 146 -1.16 7.69 10.82
N VAL A 147 -0.51 7.12 9.80
CA VAL A 147 -1.11 6.16 8.85
C VAL A 147 -1.85 5.02 9.56
N ASP A 148 -3.09 4.73 9.14
CA ASP A 148 -3.93 3.71 9.78
C ASP A 148 -3.78 2.31 9.17
N GLY A 149 -3.38 2.23 7.91
CA GLY A 149 -3.24 0.98 7.18
C GLY A 149 -2.37 1.13 5.94
N ILE A 150 -1.88 0.01 5.45
CA ILE A 150 -1.05 -0.06 4.25
C ILE A 150 -1.75 -0.90 3.18
N TRP A 151 -1.62 -0.46 1.95
CA TRP A 151 -2.06 -1.17 0.77
C TRP A 151 -0.84 -1.53 -0.09
N ASN A 152 -0.48 -2.81 -0.15
CA ASN A 152 0.60 -3.30 -1.00
C ASN A 152 0.08 -3.60 -2.41
N ASP A 153 0.54 -2.82 -3.38
CA ASP A 153 0.20 -2.96 -4.79
C ASP A 153 1.45 -3.33 -5.62
N MET A 154 1.26 -3.66 -6.90
CA MET A 154 2.32 -4.01 -7.85
C MET A 154 3.26 -5.13 -7.39
N ASN A 155 2.76 -6.01 -6.51
CA ASN A 155 3.59 -6.97 -5.77
C ASN A 155 3.51 -8.42 -6.28
N GLU A 156 3.24 -8.58 -7.56
CA GLU A 156 3.38 -9.85 -8.28
C GLU A 156 4.81 -10.34 -8.50
N PRO A 157 5.87 -9.52 -8.69
CA PRO A 157 6.87 -9.78 -9.71
C PRO A 157 7.49 -11.18 -9.61
N ALA A 158 7.13 -11.97 -10.62
CA ALA A 158 7.62 -13.30 -11.01
C ALA A 158 7.43 -14.50 -10.06
N MET A 159 7.18 -14.33 -8.75
CA MET A 159 7.09 -15.46 -7.81
C MET A 159 5.84 -15.43 -6.93
N THR A 160 5.11 -16.56 -6.88
CA THR A 160 3.81 -16.68 -6.20
C THR A 160 3.83 -16.29 -4.72
N VAL A 161 4.96 -16.42 -4.04
CA VAL A 161 5.11 -16.09 -2.61
C VAL A 161 5.60 -14.66 -2.34
N TYR A 162 6.04 -13.92 -3.36
CA TYR A 162 6.65 -12.60 -3.21
C TYR A 162 5.69 -11.61 -2.53
N GLY A 163 4.48 -11.45 -3.09
CA GLY A 163 3.45 -10.58 -2.51
C GLY A 163 3.03 -10.99 -1.10
N MET A 164 2.96 -12.30 -0.81
CA MET A 164 2.69 -12.80 0.55
C MET A 164 3.78 -12.37 1.53
N LEU A 165 5.06 -12.48 1.16
CA LEU A 165 6.17 -12.14 2.04
C LEU A 165 6.32 -10.63 2.22
N MET A 166 6.02 -9.84 1.20
CA MET A 166 5.89 -8.38 1.34
C MET A 166 4.78 -8.03 2.34
N ALA A 167 3.58 -8.57 2.14
CA ALA A 167 2.42 -8.34 3.02
C ALA A 167 2.71 -8.74 4.47
N ARG A 168 3.40 -9.87 4.66
CA ARG A 168 3.88 -10.31 5.98
C ARG A 168 4.84 -9.30 6.59
N SER A 169 5.82 -8.81 5.84
CA SER A 169 6.80 -7.82 6.32
C SER A 169 6.13 -6.50 6.70
N THR A 170 5.14 -6.07 5.91
CA THR A 170 4.32 -4.90 6.20
C THR A 170 3.52 -5.08 7.49
N TYR A 171 2.85 -6.23 7.65
CA TYR A 171 2.10 -6.57 8.87
C TYR A 171 3.01 -6.55 10.11
N GLU A 172 4.18 -7.20 10.03
CA GLU A 172 5.17 -7.24 11.11
C GLU A 172 5.68 -5.82 11.46
N GLY A 173 5.87 -4.94 10.47
CA GLY A 173 6.23 -3.54 10.69
C GLY A 173 5.15 -2.73 11.41
N MET A 174 3.87 -2.94 11.06
CA MET A 174 2.75 -2.30 11.76
C MET A 174 2.63 -2.78 13.21
N VAL A 175 2.79 -4.09 13.46
CA VAL A 175 2.82 -4.66 14.83
C VAL A 175 4.00 -4.11 15.62
N MET A 176 5.17 -3.94 14.99
CA MET A 176 6.36 -3.35 15.62
C MET A 176 6.13 -1.91 16.07
N TYR A 177 5.29 -1.15 15.35
CA TYR A 177 4.93 0.20 15.74
C TYR A 177 3.94 0.22 16.91
N ASN A 178 2.89 -0.60 16.88
CA ASN A 178 1.88 -0.64 17.94
C ASN A 178 1.27 -2.05 18.06
N THR A 179 1.55 -2.73 19.17
CA THR A 179 1.06 -4.08 19.46
C THR A 179 -0.41 -4.13 19.88
N GLU A 180 -0.99 -3.00 20.32
CA GLU A 180 -2.38 -2.92 20.80
C GLU A 180 -3.37 -2.62 19.67
N LYS A 181 -2.91 -1.98 18.58
CA LYS A 181 -3.74 -1.67 17.41
C LYS A 181 -3.64 -2.81 16.41
N ARG A 182 -4.79 -3.39 16.04
CA ARG A 182 -4.84 -4.39 14.97
C ARG A 182 -4.36 -3.77 13.64
N PRO A 183 -3.32 -4.34 12.99
CA PRO A 183 -2.88 -3.88 11.69
C PRO A 183 -3.96 -4.05 10.61
N PHE A 184 -4.04 -3.09 9.70
CA PHE A 184 -4.78 -3.23 8.45
C PHE A 184 -3.79 -3.25 7.28
N VAL A 185 -3.67 -4.40 6.64
CA VAL A 185 -2.86 -4.59 5.42
C VAL A 185 -3.77 -5.15 4.33
N LEU A 186 -3.74 -4.52 3.17
CA LEU A 186 -4.37 -5.02 1.94
C LEU A 186 -3.26 -5.37 0.94
N THR A 187 -3.34 -6.50 0.22
CA THR A 187 -2.32 -6.93 -0.77
C THR A 187 -2.94 -7.38 -2.10
N ARG A 188 -2.27 -7.09 -3.23
CA ARG A 188 -2.76 -7.49 -4.57
C ARG A 188 -2.51 -8.97 -4.77
N ALA A 189 -1.23 -9.31 -4.76
CA ALA A 189 -0.76 -10.66 -4.87
C ALA A 189 -0.70 -11.29 -3.47
N GLY A 190 -1.15 -12.53 -3.40
CA GLY A 190 -1.08 -13.35 -2.21
C GLY A 190 -1.00 -14.83 -2.57
N PHE A 191 -0.62 -15.64 -1.59
CA PHE A 191 -0.60 -17.09 -1.70
C PHE A 191 -1.38 -17.70 -0.52
N ILE A 192 -1.56 -19.02 -0.52
CA ILE A 192 -2.19 -19.72 0.60
C ILE A 192 -1.44 -19.38 1.89
N GLY A 193 -2.15 -18.77 2.85
CA GLY A 193 -1.58 -18.30 4.11
C GLY A 193 -1.42 -16.79 4.22
N SER A 194 -1.58 -16.03 3.13
CA SER A 194 -1.57 -14.55 3.13
C SER A 194 -2.60 -13.95 4.10
N GLN A 195 -3.76 -14.58 4.30
CA GLN A 195 -4.82 -14.09 5.20
C GLN A 195 -4.43 -13.97 6.66
N ARG A 196 -3.33 -14.59 7.08
CA ARG A 196 -2.81 -14.37 8.42
C ARG A 196 -2.25 -12.97 8.60
N TYR A 197 -1.89 -12.30 7.50
CA TYR A 197 -1.17 -11.03 7.49
C TYR A 197 -1.92 -9.91 6.78
N ALA A 198 -2.68 -10.21 5.72
CA ALA A 198 -3.35 -9.20 4.91
C ALA A 198 -4.68 -9.70 4.33
N ALA A 199 -5.59 -8.75 4.08
CA ALA A 199 -6.73 -8.98 3.20
C ALA A 199 -6.29 -8.86 1.72
N THR A 200 -7.05 -9.44 0.80
CA THR A 200 -6.83 -9.33 -0.64
C THR A 200 -7.98 -8.59 -1.31
N TRP A 201 -7.69 -7.76 -2.32
CA TRP A 201 -8.71 -7.26 -3.25
C TRP A 201 -8.58 -7.96 -4.60
N THR A 202 -9.65 -7.97 -5.37
CA THR A 202 -9.79 -8.75 -6.61
C THR A 202 -9.08 -8.14 -7.82
N GLY A 203 -8.14 -7.21 -7.63
CA GLY A 203 -7.44 -6.50 -8.70
C GLY A 203 -8.24 -5.36 -9.32
N ASP A 204 -7.65 -4.73 -10.34
CA ASP A 204 -8.28 -3.63 -11.07
C ASP A 204 -9.40 -4.14 -11.97
N ASN A 205 -10.56 -3.48 -11.87
CA ASN A 205 -11.74 -3.81 -12.65
C ASN A 205 -12.06 -2.74 -13.71
N LEU A 206 -12.89 -3.15 -14.66
CA LEU A 206 -13.52 -2.27 -15.64
C LEU A 206 -14.94 -1.95 -15.16
N SER A 207 -15.41 -0.74 -15.48
CA SER A 207 -16.77 -0.28 -15.15
C SER A 207 -17.79 -0.86 -16.12
N ASN A 208 -17.93 -2.19 -16.16
CA ASN A 208 -18.86 -2.91 -17.02
C ASN A 208 -19.61 -4.02 -16.26
N TRP A 209 -20.70 -4.50 -16.86
CA TRP A 209 -21.57 -5.52 -16.26
C TRP A 209 -20.86 -6.87 -16.08
N GLU A 210 -19.90 -7.19 -16.96
CA GLU A 210 -19.15 -8.44 -16.89
C GLU A 210 -18.28 -8.50 -15.64
N HIS A 211 -17.50 -7.45 -15.36
CA HIS A 211 -16.68 -7.37 -14.16
C HIS A 211 -17.52 -7.31 -12.88
N LEU A 212 -18.68 -6.65 -12.93
CA LEU A 212 -19.64 -6.69 -11.81
C LEU A 212 -20.10 -8.14 -11.55
N HIS A 213 -20.48 -8.87 -12.60
CA HIS A 213 -20.91 -10.26 -12.47
C HIS A 213 -19.77 -11.19 -12.00
N MET A 214 -18.56 -11.02 -12.55
CA MET A 214 -17.38 -11.79 -12.15
C MET A 214 -17.00 -11.61 -10.69
N SER A 215 -17.23 -10.41 -10.12
CA SER A 215 -16.91 -10.11 -8.72
C SER A 215 -17.56 -11.08 -7.73
N LEU A 216 -18.78 -11.55 -8.01
CA LEU A 216 -19.50 -12.50 -7.17
C LEU A 216 -18.76 -13.84 -7.07
N SER A 217 -18.40 -14.42 -8.21
CA SER A 217 -17.68 -15.70 -8.28
C SER A 217 -16.28 -15.58 -7.67
N MET A 218 -15.58 -14.47 -7.91
CA MET A 218 -14.24 -14.25 -7.36
C MET A 218 -14.27 -14.17 -5.83
N VAL A 219 -15.21 -13.41 -5.26
CA VAL A 219 -15.36 -13.29 -3.81
C VAL A 219 -15.71 -14.63 -3.15
N LEU A 220 -16.56 -15.44 -3.78
CA LEU A 220 -16.89 -16.79 -3.29
C LEU A 220 -15.65 -17.70 -3.30
N GLN A 221 -14.85 -17.68 -4.35
CA GLN A 221 -13.61 -18.48 -4.43
C GLN A 221 -12.57 -18.03 -3.40
N LEU A 222 -12.43 -16.72 -3.18
CA LEU A 222 -11.55 -16.18 -2.13
C LEU A 222 -11.95 -16.67 -0.74
N ASN A 223 -13.26 -16.78 -0.44
CA ASN A 223 -13.73 -17.34 0.83
C ASN A 223 -13.33 -18.80 1.04
N ILE A 224 -13.24 -19.59 -0.04
CA ILE A 224 -12.87 -21.01 0.03
C ILE A 224 -11.35 -21.17 0.18
N LEU A 225 -10.58 -20.42 -0.61
CA LEU A 225 -9.14 -20.67 -0.76
C LEU A 225 -8.29 -19.89 0.23
N THR A 226 -8.66 -18.65 0.52
CA THR A 226 -7.66 -17.71 1.05
C THR A 226 -8.17 -16.64 1.99
N THR A 227 -9.45 -16.29 2.16
CA THR A 227 -9.80 -15.14 3.03
C THR A 227 -11.25 -15.12 3.51
N CYS A 228 -11.51 -14.90 4.80
CA CYS A 228 -12.76 -14.24 5.22
C CYS A 228 -12.73 -12.81 4.68
N VAL A 229 -13.73 -12.45 3.87
CA VAL A 229 -13.99 -11.04 3.55
C VAL A 229 -14.41 -10.34 4.85
N PHE A 230 -13.66 -9.34 5.31
CA PHE A 230 -14.00 -8.54 6.48
C PHE A 230 -14.85 -7.33 6.10
#